data_AF-S9SG01-F1
#
_entry.id   AF-S9SG01-F1
#
_cell.length_a   1.000
_cell.length_b   1.000
_cell.length_c   1.000
_cell.angle_alpha   90.00
_cell.angle_beta   90.00
_cell.angle_gamma   90.00
#
_symmetry.space_group_name_H-M   'P 1'
#
loop_
_entity.id
_entity.type
_entity.pdbx_description
1 polymer ?
#
loop_
_entity_poly.entity_id
_entity_poly.type
_entity_poly.pdbx_seq_one_letter_code
_entity_poly.pdbx_strand_id
1 'polypeptide(L)'
;MHLADRFGLPVLTFVDTPGAYPGKGAEERGQAEAIARCVEVQLGLRVPVIAVVIGEGGSGGAVAFASANRVLMLEHAIYSVISPEGCASILWKDAERMREAAEALRLTAQDLAALGVIDRIVKEPLGGAHRDRTATVSAVGDALRAELAALKDRPGDALREERRRKFLEMGTRGLAA
;
A
#
# COMPACT_ATOMS: atom_id res chain seq x y z
N MET A 1 -1.91 15.81 4.41
CA MET A 1 -2.18 15.75 2.96
C MET A 1 -2.99 16.93 2.43
N HIS A 2 -3.95 17.49 3.19
CA HIS A 2 -4.71 18.68 2.77
C HIS A 2 -3.86 19.89 2.33
N LEU A 3 -2.69 20.08 2.94
CA LEU A 3 -1.79 21.17 2.55
C LEU A 3 -1.30 20.99 1.10
N ALA A 4 -0.92 19.77 0.73
CA ALA A 4 -0.49 19.45 -0.62
C ALA A 4 -1.63 19.67 -1.61
N ASP A 5 -2.85 19.22 -1.27
CA ASP A 5 -4.05 19.43 -2.09
C ASP A 5 -4.34 20.92 -2.33
N ARG A 6 -4.29 21.73 -1.27
CA ARG A 6 -4.50 23.18 -1.32
C ARG A 6 -3.53 23.88 -2.27
N PHE A 7 -2.29 23.40 -2.33
CA PHE A 7 -1.24 23.99 -3.17
C PHE A 7 -1.03 23.24 -4.49
N GLY A 8 -1.89 22.29 -4.84
CA GLY A 8 -1.76 21.52 -6.09
C GLY A 8 -0.51 20.65 -6.16
N LEU A 9 0.06 20.26 -5.01
CA LEU A 9 1.26 19.43 -4.93
C LEU A 9 0.89 17.94 -4.89
N PRO A 10 1.57 17.09 -5.67
CA PRO A 10 1.41 15.63 -5.57
C PRO A 10 1.75 15.11 -4.17
N VAL A 11 1.09 14.03 -3.75
CA VAL A 11 1.40 13.33 -2.49
C VAL A 11 2.06 12.00 -2.79
N LEU A 12 3.25 11.80 -2.21
CA LEU A 12 3.96 10.54 -2.23
C LEU A 12 3.95 9.96 -0.82
N THR A 13 3.55 8.70 -0.67
CA THR A 13 3.60 7.98 0.61
C THR A 13 4.53 6.77 0.50
N PHE A 14 5.29 6.53 1.56
CA PHE A 14 6.15 5.36 1.70
C PHE A 14 5.63 4.54 2.88
N VAL A 15 5.22 3.31 2.62
CA VAL A 15 4.61 2.41 3.59
C VAL A 15 5.63 1.37 4.02
N ASP A 16 5.92 1.37 5.31
CA ASP A 16 6.77 0.39 5.99
C ASP A 16 6.34 0.30 7.45
N THR A 17 5.36 -0.56 7.71
CA THR A 17 4.75 -0.71 9.02
C THR A 17 4.22 -2.13 9.21
N PRO A 18 4.43 -2.76 10.39
CA PRO A 18 3.79 -4.03 10.73
C PRO A 18 2.27 -3.85 11.00
N GLY A 19 1.81 -2.61 11.15
CA GLY A 19 0.42 -2.27 11.44
C GLY A 19 0.30 -1.06 12.36
N ALA A 20 -0.94 -0.58 12.54
CA ALA A 20 -1.21 0.46 13.52
C ALA A 20 -0.91 -0.06 14.94
N TYR A 21 -0.31 0.78 15.78
CA TYR A 21 0.11 0.39 17.12
C TYR A 21 -1.09 -0.05 17.99
N PRO A 22 -1.16 -1.32 18.45
CA PRO A 22 -2.31 -1.88 19.16
C PRO A 22 -2.24 -1.60 20.67
N GLY A 23 -2.22 -0.33 21.06
CA GLY A 23 -2.08 0.08 22.45
C GLY A 23 -3.35 0.72 23.03
N LYS A 24 -3.56 0.56 24.35
CA LYS A 24 -4.70 1.19 25.06
C LYS A 24 -4.86 2.67 24.76
N GLY A 25 -3.76 3.44 24.84
CA GLY A 25 -3.80 4.87 24.54
C GLY A 25 -4.11 5.19 23.08
N ALA A 26 -3.79 4.28 22.14
CA ALA A 26 -4.17 4.46 20.74
C ALA A 26 -5.70 4.31 20.57
N GLU A 27 -6.28 3.31 21.22
CA GLU A 27 -7.74 3.11 21.25
C GLU A 27 -8.46 4.29 21.89
N GLU A 28 -8.00 4.76 23.06
CA GLU A 28 -8.56 5.93 23.76
C GLU A 28 -8.53 7.22 22.92
N ARG A 29 -7.61 7.30 21.95
CA ARG A 29 -7.48 8.44 21.02
C ARG A 29 -8.14 8.20 19.66
N GLY A 30 -8.88 7.09 19.50
CA GLY A 30 -9.62 6.81 18.28
C GLY A 30 -8.76 6.39 17.11
N GLN A 31 -7.82 5.45 17.29
CA GLN A 31 -6.97 4.91 16.20
C GLN A 31 -7.79 4.51 14.96
N ALA A 32 -8.96 3.89 15.15
CA ALA A 32 -9.85 3.52 14.06
C ALA A 32 -10.39 4.74 13.28
N GLU A 33 -10.78 5.83 13.98
CA GLU A 33 -11.21 7.08 13.34
C GLU A 33 -10.04 7.73 12.60
N ALA A 34 -8.85 7.75 13.19
CA ALA A 34 -7.67 8.33 12.57
C ALA A 34 -7.33 7.62 11.24
N ILE A 35 -7.37 6.29 11.21
CA ILE A 35 -7.19 5.48 9.98
C ILE A 35 -8.30 5.80 8.97
N ALA A 36 -9.57 5.74 9.38
CA ALA A 36 -10.71 5.99 8.49
C ALA A 36 -10.65 7.39 7.87
N ARG A 37 -10.28 8.39 8.66
CA ARG A 37 -10.10 9.78 8.22
C ARG A 37 -8.92 9.93 7.26
N CYS A 38 -7.82 9.24 7.49
CA CYS A 38 -6.71 9.20 6.54
C CYS A 38 -7.15 8.64 5.18
N VAL A 39 -7.90 7.54 5.18
CA VAL A 39 -8.46 6.94 3.96
C VAL A 39 -9.44 7.90 3.28
N GLU A 40 -10.37 8.51 4.02
CA GLU A 40 -11.32 9.49 3.49
C GLU A 40 -10.59 10.67 2.84
N VAL A 41 -9.63 11.26 3.54
CA VAL A 41 -8.81 12.36 3.02
C VAL A 41 -8.14 11.93 1.74
N GLN A 42 -7.46 10.78 1.74
CA GLN A 42 -6.80 10.27 0.54
C GLN A 42 -7.79 10.07 -0.61
N LEU A 43 -8.95 9.45 -0.41
CA LEU A 43 -9.94 9.27 -1.47
C LEU A 43 -10.52 10.61 -2.00
N GLY A 44 -10.48 11.67 -1.20
CA GLY A 44 -10.99 12.99 -1.55
C GLY A 44 -10.01 13.94 -2.28
N LEU A 45 -8.70 13.65 -2.27
CA LEU A 45 -7.68 14.54 -2.86
C LEU A 45 -7.86 14.71 -4.37
N ARG A 46 -7.63 15.93 -4.86
CA ARG A 46 -7.67 16.31 -6.28
C ARG A 46 -6.27 16.37 -6.92
N VAL A 47 -5.22 16.15 -6.14
CA VAL A 47 -3.83 16.03 -6.63
C VAL A 47 -3.46 14.55 -6.87
N PRO A 48 -2.43 14.27 -7.70
CA PRO A 48 -1.91 12.92 -7.86
C PRO A 48 -1.44 12.34 -6.53
N VAL A 49 -1.82 11.10 -6.24
CA VAL A 49 -1.34 10.37 -5.06
C VAL A 49 -0.75 9.04 -5.45
N ILE A 50 0.49 8.82 -5.03
CA ILE A 50 1.25 7.61 -5.33
C ILE A 50 1.78 7.04 -4.01
N ALA A 51 1.44 5.79 -3.72
CA ALA A 51 1.95 5.06 -2.57
C ALA A 51 3.00 4.05 -3.01
N VAL A 52 4.05 3.87 -2.21
CA VAL A 52 5.07 2.84 -2.42
C VAL A 52 5.22 2.03 -1.14
N VAL A 53 4.93 0.73 -1.18
CA VAL A 53 5.26 -0.17 -0.06
C VAL A 53 6.73 -0.58 -0.21
N ILE A 54 7.56 -0.16 0.74
CA ILE A 54 9.01 -0.32 0.70
C ILE A 54 9.53 -1.38 1.69
N GLY A 55 8.65 -1.93 2.50
CA GLY A 55 8.94 -2.99 3.46
C GLY A 55 7.67 -3.73 3.80
N GLU A 56 7.13 -3.50 4.99
CA GLU A 56 5.87 -4.12 5.42
C GLU A 56 4.65 -3.22 5.17
N GLY A 57 3.59 -3.80 4.61
CA GLY A 57 2.27 -3.20 4.43
C GLY A 57 1.28 -3.82 5.41
N GLY A 58 1.37 -3.46 6.70
CA GLY A 58 0.51 -4.03 7.74
C GLY A 58 -0.89 -3.44 7.80
N SER A 59 -1.89 -4.20 7.33
CA SER A 59 -3.32 -4.02 7.62
C SER A 59 -3.82 -2.57 7.46
N GLY A 60 -4.74 -2.13 8.33
CA GLY A 60 -5.31 -0.77 8.32
C GLY A 60 -4.27 0.34 8.48
N GLY A 61 -3.13 0.06 9.15
CA GLY A 61 -2.03 1.02 9.29
C GLY A 61 -1.38 1.36 7.95
N ALA A 62 -1.24 0.38 7.06
CA ALA A 62 -0.77 0.58 5.69
C ALA A 62 -1.86 1.21 4.80
N VAL A 63 -3.12 0.75 4.91
CA VAL A 63 -4.25 1.25 4.11
C VAL A 63 -4.47 2.76 4.32
N ALA A 64 -4.22 3.27 5.53
CA ALA A 64 -4.25 4.69 5.87
C ALA A 64 -3.33 5.58 5.01
N PHE A 65 -2.35 4.98 4.32
CA PHE A 65 -1.41 5.70 3.45
C PHE A 65 -1.38 5.16 2.02
N ALA A 66 -2.03 4.03 1.74
CA ALA A 66 -2.02 3.38 0.42
C ALA A 66 -3.30 3.61 -0.40
N SER A 67 -4.22 4.46 0.07
CA SER A 67 -5.45 4.80 -0.67
C SER A 67 -5.14 5.77 -1.83
N ALA A 68 -4.44 5.30 -2.86
CA ALA A 68 -3.74 6.13 -3.85
C ALA A 68 -4.19 5.87 -5.31
N ASN A 69 -3.94 6.83 -6.22
CA ASN A 69 -4.12 6.61 -7.67
C ASN A 69 -3.25 5.45 -8.14
N ARG A 70 -1.99 5.44 -7.70
CA ARG A 70 -1.02 4.39 -7.98
C ARG A 70 -0.48 3.81 -6.67
N VAL A 71 -0.43 2.49 -6.58
CA VAL A 71 0.20 1.74 -5.50
C VAL A 71 1.31 0.92 -6.12
N LEU A 72 2.53 1.20 -5.70
CA LEU A 72 3.75 0.50 -6.10
C LEU A 72 4.20 -0.35 -4.92
N MET A 73 4.88 -1.45 -5.21
CA MET A 73 5.56 -2.24 -4.18
C MET A 73 6.97 -2.56 -4.63
N LEU A 74 7.93 -2.55 -3.70
CA LEU A 74 9.20 -3.23 -3.92
C LEU A 74 8.96 -4.73 -4.08
N GLU A 75 9.81 -5.39 -4.86
CA GLU A 75 9.68 -6.79 -5.26
C GLU A 75 9.54 -7.79 -4.12
N HIS A 76 10.20 -7.54 -2.98
CA HIS A 76 10.16 -8.38 -1.78
C HIS A 76 9.38 -7.74 -0.63
N ALA A 77 8.71 -6.60 -0.86
CA ALA A 77 7.79 -6.02 0.11
C ALA A 77 6.54 -6.90 0.25
N ILE A 78 5.90 -6.81 1.41
CA ILE A 78 4.67 -7.55 1.71
C ILE A 78 3.53 -6.58 1.98
N TYR A 79 2.28 -6.97 1.66
CA TYR A 79 1.10 -6.20 2.04
C TYR A 79 -0.05 -7.16 2.35
N SER A 80 -0.54 -7.13 3.59
CA SER A 80 -1.54 -8.09 4.07
C SER A 80 -2.55 -7.45 5.01
N VAL A 81 -3.76 -8.03 5.07
CA VAL A 81 -4.83 -7.64 6.01
C VAL A 81 -4.50 -8.00 7.47
N ILE A 82 -3.66 -9.01 7.68
CA ILE A 82 -3.23 -9.52 8.99
C ILE A 82 -1.80 -10.07 8.87
N SER A 83 -1.02 -10.07 9.95
CA SER A 83 0.27 -10.74 9.94
C SER A 83 0.11 -12.25 9.73
N PRO A 84 1.09 -12.93 9.08
CA PRO A 84 1.05 -14.38 8.92
C PRO A 84 0.92 -15.14 10.25
N GLU A 85 1.60 -14.68 11.29
CA GLU A 85 1.56 -15.26 12.64
C GLU A 85 0.16 -15.10 13.26
N GLY A 86 -0.45 -13.92 13.09
CA GLY A 86 -1.82 -13.65 13.52
C GLY A 86 -2.82 -14.56 12.81
N CYS A 87 -2.71 -14.69 11.49
CA CYS A 87 -3.54 -15.59 10.69
C CYS A 87 -3.39 -17.06 11.13
N ALA A 88 -2.16 -17.52 11.32
CA ALA A 88 -1.84 -18.88 11.73
C ALA A 88 -2.45 -19.22 13.10
N SER A 89 -2.27 -18.33 14.09
CA SER A 89 -2.85 -18.50 15.42
C SER A 89 -4.38 -18.54 15.46
N ILE A 90 -5.06 -17.90 14.50
CA ILE A 90 -6.53 -17.88 14.43
C ILE A 90 -7.07 -19.09 13.67
N LEU A 91 -6.63 -19.29 12.43
CA LEU A 91 -7.21 -20.29 11.53
C LEU A 91 -6.69 -21.71 11.81
N TRP A 92 -5.42 -21.83 12.18
CA TRP A 92 -4.79 -23.11 12.47
C TRP A 92 -4.57 -23.37 13.96
N LYS A 93 -4.82 -22.37 14.82
CA LYS A 93 -4.56 -22.44 16.27
C LYS A 93 -3.10 -22.76 16.60
N ASP A 94 -2.20 -22.42 15.69
CA ASP A 94 -0.77 -22.70 15.78
C ASP A 94 0.01 -21.61 15.05
N ALA A 95 0.77 -20.80 15.78
CA ALA A 95 1.55 -19.69 15.21
C ALA A 95 2.73 -20.18 14.35
N GLU A 96 3.22 -21.41 14.56
CA GLU A 96 4.34 -21.98 13.79
C GLU A 96 3.94 -22.27 12.34
N ARG A 97 2.63 -22.31 12.04
CA ARG A 97 2.10 -22.43 10.67
C ARG A 97 2.10 -21.12 9.89
N MET A 98 2.88 -20.12 10.32
CA MET A 98 3.00 -18.81 9.67
C MET A 98 3.39 -18.90 8.18
N ARG A 99 4.19 -19.89 7.77
CA ARG A 99 4.60 -20.05 6.35
C ARG A 99 3.41 -20.41 5.46
N GLU A 100 2.60 -21.37 5.92
CA GLU A 100 1.37 -21.77 5.22
C GLU A 100 0.35 -20.63 5.21
N ALA A 101 0.24 -19.89 6.32
CA ALA A 101 -0.61 -18.70 6.38
C ALA A 101 -0.16 -17.61 5.40
N ALA A 102 1.15 -17.35 5.29
CA ALA A 102 1.70 -16.36 4.35
C ALA A 102 1.39 -16.72 2.89
N GLU A 103 1.55 -18.00 2.52
CA GLU A 103 1.22 -18.51 1.18
C GLU A 103 -0.29 -18.38 0.89
N ALA A 104 -1.13 -18.73 1.86
CA ALA A 104 -2.59 -18.63 1.74
C ALA A 104 -3.08 -17.17 1.62
N LEU A 105 -2.40 -16.23 2.29
CA LEU A 105 -2.74 -14.81 2.29
C LEU A 105 -2.41 -14.10 0.97
N ARG A 106 -1.53 -14.67 0.12
CA ARG A 106 -1.15 -14.08 -1.18
C ARG A 106 -0.65 -12.63 -1.04
N LEU A 107 0.27 -12.43 -0.10
CA LEU A 107 0.72 -11.12 0.39
C LEU A 107 1.92 -10.51 -0.36
N THR A 108 2.46 -11.22 -1.37
CA THR A 108 3.65 -10.77 -2.11
C THR A 108 3.30 -9.72 -3.18
N ALA A 109 4.28 -8.91 -3.59
CA ALA A 109 4.08 -7.94 -4.66
C ALA A 109 3.55 -8.58 -5.96
N GLN A 110 3.98 -9.79 -6.26
CA GLN A 110 3.60 -10.55 -7.45
C GLN A 110 2.14 -11.02 -7.37
N ASP A 111 1.73 -11.58 -6.24
CA ASP A 111 0.34 -11.98 -5.99
C ASP A 111 -0.60 -10.76 -6.10
N LEU A 112 -0.24 -9.67 -5.45
CA LEU A 112 -1.06 -8.47 -5.38
C LEU A 112 -1.13 -7.72 -6.71
N ALA A 113 -0.09 -7.81 -7.54
CA ALA A 113 -0.14 -7.32 -8.92
C ALA A 113 -1.11 -8.17 -9.76
N ALA A 114 -1.07 -9.50 -9.62
CA ALA A 114 -1.99 -10.39 -10.31
C ALA A 114 -3.45 -10.20 -9.87
N LEU A 115 -3.69 -9.91 -8.60
CA LEU A 115 -5.00 -9.55 -8.04
C LEU A 115 -5.47 -8.13 -8.43
N GLY A 116 -4.59 -7.30 -8.99
CA GLY A 116 -4.90 -5.90 -9.33
C GLY A 116 -5.00 -4.97 -8.12
N VAL A 117 -4.42 -5.35 -6.98
CA VAL A 117 -4.34 -4.51 -5.77
C VAL A 117 -3.27 -3.42 -5.94
N ILE A 118 -2.17 -3.76 -6.62
CA ILE A 118 -1.08 -2.83 -6.93
C ILE A 118 -0.90 -2.63 -8.44
N ASP A 119 -0.34 -1.49 -8.82
CA ASP A 119 -0.19 -1.10 -10.23
C ASP A 119 1.19 -1.46 -10.81
N ARG A 120 2.22 -1.51 -9.96
CA ARG A 120 3.60 -1.73 -10.42
C ARG A 120 4.48 -2.36 -9.33
N ILE A 121 5.28 -3.33 -9.75
CA ILE A 121 6.37 -3.88 -8.95
C ILE A 121 7.66 -3.15 -9.33
N VAL A 122 8.40 -2.67 -8.33
CA VAL A 122 9.73 -2.08 -8.47
C VAL A 122 10.75 -3.15 -8.11
N LYS A 123 11.54 -3.58 -9.09
CA LYS A 123 12.56 -4.61 -8.91
C LYS A 123 13.62 -4.19 -7.92
N GLU A 124 14.08 -5.14 -7.12
CA GLU A 124 15.17 -4.93 -6.18
C GLU A 124 16.50 -5.45 -6.75
N PRO A 125 17.65 -4.99 -6.23
CA PRO A 125 18.95 -5.58 -6.52
C PRO A 125 19.00 -7.06 -6.18
N LEU A 126 19.95 -7.79 -6.78
CA LEU A 126 20.18 -9.20 -6.44
C LEU A 126 20.45 -9.35 -4.94
N GLY A 127 19.61 -10.14 -4.27
CA GLY A 127 19.65 -10.36 -2.83
C GLY A 127 18.88 -9.31 -2.00
N GLY A 128 18.12 -8.41 -2.62
CA GLY A 128 17.20 -7.48 -1.97
C GLY A 128 17.69 -6.04 -1.85
N ALA A 129 16.77 -5.13 -1.52
CA ALA A 129 16.95 -3.68 -1.47
C ALA A 129 18.14 -3.21 -0.61
N HIS A 130 18.40 -3.92 0.48
CA HIS A 130 19.46 -3.61 1.42
C HIS A 130 20.87 -3.84 0.84
N ARG A 131 21.00 -4.65 -0.23
CA ARG A 131 22.28 -4.97 -0.88
C ARG A 131 22.82 -3.82 -1.71
N ASP A 132 21.93 -3.03 -2.31
CA ASP A 132 22.27 -1.80 -3.01
C ASP A 132 21.15 -0.76 -2.83
N ARG A 133 21.29 0.04 -1.77
CA ARG A 133 20.32 1.06 -1.40
C ARG A 133 20.22 2.15 -2.45
N THR A 134 21.36 2.54 -3.05
CA THR A 134 21.40 3.61 -4.05
C THR A 134 20.66 3.19 -5.31
N ALA A 135 20.89 1.97 -5.79
CA ALA A 135 20.16 1.41 -6.92
C ALA A 135 18.65 1.30 -6.62
N THR A 136 18.28 0.85 -5.42
CA THR A 136 16.88 0.76 -5.00
C THR A 136 16.19 2.12 -4.98
N VAL A 137 16.82 3.14 -4.37
CA VAL A 137 16.28 4.50 -4.33
C VAL A 137 16.15 5.07 -5.75
N SER A 138 17.13 4.81 -6.62
CA SER A 138 17.03 5.21 -8.03
C SER A 138 15.85 4.56 -8.72
N ALA A 139 15.67 3.24 -8.57
CA ALA A 139 14.58 2.49 -9.19
C ALA A 139 13.20 2.98 -8.72
N VAL A 140 13.04 3.23 -7.41
CA VAL A 140 11.82 3.85 -6.87
C VAL A 140 11.62 5.25 -7.45
N GLY A 141 12.68 6.06 -7.52
CA GLY A 141 12.62 7.41 -8.10
C GLY A 141 12.21 7.42 -9.57
N ASP A 142 12.72 6.49 -10.38
CA ASP A 142 12.34 6.32 -11.78
C ASP A 142 10.88 5.88 -11.93
N ALA A 143 10.45 4.93 -11.10
CA ALA A 143 9.06 4.48 -11.09
C ALA A 143 8.10 5.61 -10.70
N LEU A 144 8.44 6.39 -9.67
CA LEU A 144 7.67 7.55 -9.23
C LEU A 144 7.59 8.64 -10.32
N ARG A 145 8.71 8.95 -10.99
CA ARG A 145 8.73 9.91 -12.11
C ARG A 145 7.80 9.49 -13.24
N ALA A 146 7.85 8.22 -13.63
CA ALA A 146 7.00 7.67 -14.68
C ALA A 146 5.51 7.74 -14.31
N GLU A 147 5.14 7.30 -13.11
CA GLU A 147 3.74 7.35 -12.66
C GLU A 147 3.24 8.79 -12.49
N LEU A 148 4.08 9.68 -11.94
CA LEU A 148 3.71 11.09 -11.80
C LEU A 148 3.53 11.77 -13.16
N ALA A 149 4.39 11.49 -14.13
CA ALA A 149 4.25 12.00 -15.49
C ALA A 149 2.92 11.55 -16.15
N ALA A 150 2.45 10.33 -15.86
CA ALA A 150 1.18 9.82 -16.38
C ALA A 150 -0.07 10.44 -15.71
N LEU A 151 0.10 11.05 -14.54
CA LEU A 151 -1.00 11.61 -13.72
C LEU A 151 -1.05 13.14 -13.70
N LYS A 152 0.10 13.84 -13.83
CA LYS A 152 0.23 15.27 -13.55
C LYS A 152 -0.69 16.18 -14.38
N ASP A 153 -1.00 15.78 -15.62
CA ASP A 153 -1.78 16.60 -16.56
C ASP A 153 -3.29 16.25 -16.50
N ARG A 154 -3.69 15.33 -15.61
CA ARG A 154 -5.09 14.94 -15.46
C ARG A 154 -5.85 15.96 -14.60
N PRO A 155 -7.10 16.31 -14.96
CA PRO A 155 -7.94 17.15 -14.11
C PRO A 155 -8.14 16.53 -12.72
N GLY A 156 -8.16 17.37 -11.67
CA GLY A 156 -8.23 16.88 -10.30
C GLY A 156 -9.48 16.05 -9.97
N ASP A 157 -10.63 16.39 -10.56
CA ASP A 157 -11.84 15.57 -10.42
C ASP A 157 -11.71 14.21 -11.09
N ALA A 158 -10.99 14.13 -12.22
CA ALA A 158 -10.71 12.85 -12.87
C ALA A 158 -9.75 12.00 -12.03
N LEU A 159 -8.74 12.61 -11.39
CA LEU A 159 -7.84 11.91 -10.46
C LEU A 159 -8.59 11.34 -9.25
N ARG A 160 -9.52 12.12 -8.68
CA ARG A 160 -10.36 11.68 -7.55
C ARG A 160 -11.27 10.53 -7.96
N GLU A 161 -11.94 10.66 -9.11
CA GLU A 161 -12.88 9.65 -9.60
C GLU A 161 -12.17 8.35 -10.00
N GLU A 162 -11.02 8.44 -10.68
CA GLU A 162 -10.18 7.27 -11.00
C GLU A 162 -9.82 6.49 -9.75
N ARG A 163 -9.42 7.18 -8.68
CA ARG A 163 -9.06 6.57 -7.41
C ARG A 163 -10.26 5.89 -6.76
N ARG A 164 -11.41 6.59 -6.69
CA ARG A 164 -12.66 6.01 -6.16
C ARG A 164 -13.03 4.74 -6.91
N ARG A 165 -13.05 4.80 -8.25
CA ARG A 165 -13.38 3.65 -9.11
C ARG A 165 -12.42 2.49 -8.88
N LYS A 166 -11.11 2.75 -8.86
CA LYS A 166 -10.09 1.72 -8.59
C LYS A 166 -10.42 0.93 -7.32
N PHE A 167 -10.70 1.61 -6.21
CA PHE A 167 -11.02 0.93 -4.94
C PHE A 167 -12.37 0.21 -4.95
N LEU A 168 -13.36 0.69 -5.71
CA LEU A 168 -14.64 -0.03 -5.89
C LEU A 168 -14.52 -1.27 -6.78
N GLU A 169 -13.57 -1.28 -7.71
CA GLU A 169 -13.31 -2.42 -8.59
C GLU A 169 -12.41 -3.49 -7.95
N MET A 170 -11.66 -3.15 -6.89
CA MET A 170 -10.84 -4.11 -6.15
C MET A 170 -11.71 -5.23 -5.57
N GLY A 171 -11.23 -6.48 -5.67
CA GLY A 171 -11.95 -7.68 -5.22
C GLY A 171 -12.88 -8.29 -6.28
N THR A 172 -13.05 -7.66 -7.44
CA THR A 172 -13.78 -8.27 -8.58
C THR A 172 -12.96 -9.31 -9.35
N ARG A 173 -11.63 -9.29 -9.20
CA ARG A 173 -10.70 -10.26 -9.77
C ARG A 173 -10.24 -11.22 -8.68
N GLY A 174 -10.31 -12.52 -8.96
CA GLY A 174 -9.71 -13.58 -8.13
C GLY A 174 -8.51 -14.21 -8.84
N LEU A 175 -7.64 -14.84 -8.07
CA LEU A 175 -6.66 -15.78 -8.63
C LEU A 175 -7.39 -17.08 -8.97
N ALA A 176 -7.09 -17.66 -10.14
CA ALA A 176 -7.53 -19.02 -10.44
C ALA A 176 -6.90 -19.98 -9.41
N ALA A 177 -7.69 -20.90 -8.88
CA ALA A 177 -7.27 -21.93 -7.93
C ALA A 177 -6.42 -23.00 -8.62
#